data_AF-A0A1V5W5W0-F1
#
_entry.id   AF-A0A1V5W5W0-F1
#
_cell.length_a   1.000
_cell.length_b   1.000
_cell.length_c   1.000
_cell.angle_alpha   90.00
_cell.angle_beta   90.00
_cell.angle_gamma   90.00
#
_symmetry.space_group_name_H-M   'P 1'
#
loop_
_entity.id
_entity.type
_entity.pdbx_description
1 polymer ?
#
loop_
_entity_poly.entity_id
_entity_poly.type
_entity_poly.pdbx_seq_one_letter_code
_entity_poly.pdbx_strand_id
1 'polypeptide(L)'
;MTVPYIFFKFLGINSFIGTLKDSNTNFTLFKDDFSPVFEKYSEILNKEDTIATGILSKDDQNLFFAELGIKITKSYTAYFVYIFDHHPTIEDMNLLVEGLEDLVNENLENIDPSELARNMNKGGSNSIN
;
A
#
# COMPACT_ATOMS: atom_id res chain seq x y z
N MET A 1 -5.66 3.93 19.08
CA MET A 1 -6.59 4.19 17.96
C MET A 1 -7.19 2.88 17.51
N THR A 2 -8.48 2.86 17.20
CA THR A 2 -9.11 1.72 16.51
C THR A 2 -8.73 1.78 15.04
N VAL A 3 -8.12 0.72 14.52
CA VAL A 3 -7.85 0.60 13.09
C VAL A 3 -9.17 0.44 12.34
N PRO A 4 -9.35 1.04 11.15
CA PRO A 4 -10.63 1.01 10.44
C PRO A 4 -10.89 -0.33 9.73
N TYR A 5 -9.91 -1.23 9.71
CA TYR A 5 -9.98 -2.52 9.03
C TYR A 5 -10.01 -3.69 10.03
N ILE A 6 -10.62 -4.80 9.62
CA ILE A 6 -10.65 -6.05 10.39
C ILE A 6 -9.46 -6.96 10.07
N PHE A 7 -8.84 -6.79 8.91
CA PHE A 7 -7.67 -7.56 8.50
C PHE A 7 -6.78 -6.78 7.53
N PHE A 8 -5.47 -7.01 7.63
CA PHE A 8 -4.44 -6.40 6.79
C PHE A 8 -3.43 -7.45 6.33
N LYS A 9 -2.94 -7.30 5.09
CA LYS A 9 -1.84 -8.11 4.59
C LYS A 9 -0.98 -7.36 3.56
N PHE A 10 0.33 -7.47 3.72
CA PHE A 10 1.31 -7.14 2.68
C PHE A 10 1.41 -8.27 1.66
N LEU A 11 1.26 -7.95 0.37
CA LEU A 11 1.20 -8.92 -0.72
C LEU A 11 2.48 -8.95 -1.58
N GLY A 12 3.48 -8.13 -1.24
CA GLY A 12 4.68 -7.99 -2.06
C GLY A 12 4.34 -7.35 -3.39
N ILE A 13 4.77 -7.96 -4.49
CA ILE A 13 4.57 -7.43 -5.85
C ILE A 13 3.27 -7.90 -6.53
N ASN A 14 2.45 -8.69 -5.82
CA ASN A 14 1.22 -9.25 -6.38
C ASN A 14 0.01 -8.41 -5.95
N SER A 15 -0.72 -7.85 -6.92
CA SER A 15 -2.00 -7.18 -6.67
C SER A 15 -3.05 -8.19 -6.17
N PHE A 16 -3.79 -7.82 -5.12
CA PHE A 16 -4.99 -8.52 -4.68
C PHE A 16 -6.04 -8.55 -5.78
N ILE A 17 -6.31 -7.40 -6.41
CA ILE A 17 -7.26 -7.31 -7.54
C ILE A 17 -6.81 -8.21 -8.69
N GLY A 18 -5.51 -8.24 -9.00
CA GLY A 18 -4.93 -9.17 -9.96
C GLY A 18 -5.20 -10.63 -9.57
N THR A 19 -4.92 -10.98 -8.32
CA THR A 19 -5.16 -12.33 -7.78
C THR A 19 -6.65 -12.73 -7.83
N LEU A 20 -7.57 -11.79 -7.57
CA LEU A 20 -9.01 -12.03 -7.67
C LEU A 20 -9.43 -12.34 -9.12
N LYS A 21 -8.87 -11.62 -10.10
CA LYS A 21 -9.10 -11.88 -11.53
C LYS A 21 -8.56 -13.24 -11.94
N ASP A 22 -7.31 -13.55 -11.56
CA ASP A 22 -6.64 -14.79 -11.93
C ASP A 22 -7.33 -16.04 -11.33
N SER A 23 -7.95 -15.88 -10.15
CA SER A 23 -8.73 -16.93 -9.49
C SER A 23 -10.19 -17.02 -9.94
N ASN A 24 -10.62 -16.19 -10.89
CA ASN A 24 -12.01 -16.08 -11.34
C ASN A 24 -12.99 -15.83 -10.18
N THR A 25 -12.57 -15.02 -9.21
CA THR A 25 -13.41 -14.60 -8.08
C THR A 25 -14.27 -13.42 -8.50
N ASN A 26 -15.56 -13.46 -8.17
CA ASN A 26 -16.47 -12.34 -8.44
C ASN A 26 -16.22 -11.20 -7.45
N PHE A 27 -15.91 -10.01 -7.98
CA PHE A 27 -15.79 -8.78 -7.19
C PHE A 27 -16.25 -7.59 -8.02
N THR A 28 -16.58 -6.50 -7.33
CA THR A 28 -16.90 -5.20 -7.94
C THR A 28 -15.96 -4.16 -7.37
N LEU A 29 -15.37 -3.33 -8.24
CA LEU A 29 -14.61 -2.15 -7.84
C LEU A 29 -15.53 -0.94 -7.76
N PHE A 30 -15.34 -0.15 -6.73
CA PHE A 30 -16.00 1.16 -6.63
C PHE A 30 -15.25 2.20 -7.46
N LYS A 31 -15.95 3.27 -7.81
CA LYS A 31 -15.40 4.43 -8.52
C LYS A 31 -15.25 5.60 -7.54
N ASP A 32 -14.66 5.31 -6.39
CA ASP A 32 -14.46 6.30 -5.34
C ASP A 32 -13.37 7.28 -5.77
N ASP A 33 -13.54 8.56 -5.42
CA ASP A 33 -12.54 9.59 -5.68
C ASP A 33 -11.67 9.80 -4.44
N PHE A 34 -10.46 9.25 -4.50
CA PHE A 34 -9.44 9.40 -3.46
C PHE A 34 -8.43 10.51 -3.76
N SER A 35 -8.65 11.36 -4.78
CA SER A 35 -7.77 12.49 -5.05
C SER A 35 -7.51 13.39 -3.82
N PRO A 36 -8.46 13.63 -2.89
CA PRO A 36 -8.17 14.41 -1.69
C PRO A 36 -7.16 13.75 -0.75
N VAL A 37 -7.10 12.40 -0.72
CA VAL A 37 -6.11 11.65 0.08
C VAL A 37 -4.71 11.84 -0.52
N PHE A 38 -4.58 11.72 -1.85
CA PHE A 38 -3.30 11.96 -2.54
C PHE A 38 -2.82 13.40 -2.38
N GLU A 39 -3.74 14.38 -2.39
CA GLU A 39 -3.41 15.78 -2.15
C GLU A 39 -2.96 16.02 -0.70
N LYS A 40 -3.67 15.45 0.28
CA LYS A 40 -3.34 15.61 1.70
C LYS A 40 -1.99 15.00 2.06
N TYR A 41 -1.65 13.84 1.49
CA TYR A 41 -0.42 13.10 1.80
C TYR A 41 0.57 13.07 0.64
N SER A 42 0.72 14.18 -0.09
CA SER A 42 1.62 14.26 -1.25
C SER A 42 3.10 14.00 -0.95
N GLU A 43 3.49 14.10 0.32
CA GLU A 43 4.85 13.80 0.80
C GLU A 43 5.09 12.27 0.96
N ILE A 44 4.01 11.48 1.05
CA ILE A 44 4.06 10.02 1.26
C ILE A 44 3.60 9.28 0.00
N LEU A 45 2.49 9.74 -0.58
CA LEU A 45 1.88 9.16 -1.77
C LEU A 45 2.35 9.89 -3.03
N ASN A 46 2.80 9.10 -3.99
CA ASN A 46 3.18 9.56 -5.31
C ASN A 46 2.00 9.47 -6.28
N LYS A 47 2.05 10.25 -7.36
CA LYS A 47 1.04 10.20 -8.44
C LYS A 47 0.92 8.82 -9.13
N GLU A 48 1.95 7.99 -8.99
CA GLU A 48 2.00 6.66 -9.57
C GLU A 48 1.46 5.58 -8.62
N ASP A 49 1.20 5.95 -7.36
CA ASP A 49 0.60 5.06 -6.38
C ASP A 49 -0.91 4.94 -6.65
N THR A 50 -1.50 3.84 -6.18
CA THR A 50 -2.90 3.51 -6.47
C THR A 50 -3.65 3.19 -5.19
N ILE A 51 -4.86 3.71 -5.07
CA ILE A 51 -5.85 3.28 -4.07
C ILE A 51 -7.07 2.79 -4.84
N ALA A 52 -7.48 1.56 -4.59
CA ALA A 52 -8.67 0.98 -5.20
C ALA A 52 -9.50 0.26 -4.15
N THR A 53 -10.80 0.54 -4.11
CA THR A 53 -11.74 -0.09 -3.18
C THR A 53 -12.71 -0.99 -3.93
N GLY A 54 -13.24 -1.98 -3.23
CA GLY A 54 -14.22 -2.88 -3.81
C GLY A 54 -14.90 -3.76 -2.80
N ILE A 55 -15.75 -4.63 -3.34
CA ILE A 55 -16.51 -5.62 -2.60
C ILE A 55 -16.39 -6.97 -3.30
N LEU A 56 -16.18 -8.02 -2.52
CA LEU A 56 -16.30 -9.40 -2.98
C LEU A 56 -17.51 -10.03 -2.30
N SER A 57 -18.24 -10.85 -3.06
CA SER A 57 -19.44 -11.53 -2.58
C SER A 57 -19.25 -13.03 -2.75
N LYS A 58 -19.40 -13.79 -1.66
CA LYS A 58 -19.36 -15.25 -1.68
C LYS A 58 -20.35 -15.81 -0.67
N ASP A 59 -21.21 -16.73 -1.09
CA ASP A 59 -22.18 -17.42 -0.22
C ASP A 59 -23.00 -16.45 0.66
N ASP A 60 -23.55 -15.39 0.03
CA ASP A 60 -24.30 -14.29 0.66
C ASP A 60 -23.52 -13.45 1.69
N GLN A 61 -22.22 -13.66 1.82
CA GLN A 61 -21.32 -12.82 2.60
C GLN A 61 -20.65 -11.79 1.70
N ASN A 62 -20.67 -10.55 2.16
CA ASN A 62 -20.02 -9.43 1.53
C ASN A 62 -18.81 -9.02 2.34
N LEU A 63 -17.69 -8.82 1.65
CA LEU A 63 -16.46 -8.38 2.27
C LEU A 63 -15.88 -7.24 1.45
N PHE A 64 -15.63 -6.12 2.12
CA PHE A 64 -15.10 -4.93 1.49
C PHE A 64 -13.59 -4.91 1.59
N PHE A 65 -12.93 -4.35 0.59
CA PHE A 65 -11.48 -4.23 0.59
C PHE A 65 -11.01 -2.88 0.06
N ALA A 66 -9.82 -2.48 0.51
CA ALA A 66 -9.00 -1.46 -0.11
C ALA A 66 -7.64 -2.07 -0.49
N GLU A 67 -7.25 -1.92 -1.74
CA GLU A 67 -5.90 -2.21 -2.24
C GLU A 67 -5.12 -0.91 -2.35
N LEU A 68 -3.97 -0.86 -1.67
CA LEU A 68 -2.98 0.19 -1.82
C LEU A 68 -1.80 -0.37 -2.62
N GLY A 69 -1.46 0.29 -3.73
CA GLY A 69 -0.30 -0.01 -4.54
C GLY A 69 0.70 1.14 -4.41
N ILE A 70 1.81 0.91 -3.71
CA ILE A 70 2.86 1.90 -3.47
C ILE A 70 4.07 1.58 -4.33
N LYS A 71 4.51 2.53 -5.15
CA LYS A 71 5.62 2.37 -6.07
C LYS A 71 6.94 2.55 -5.33
N ILE A 72 7.66 1.45 -5.13
CA ILE A 72 8.96 1.44 -4.43
C ILE A 72 10.08 1.82 -5.40
N THR A 73 9.99 1.37 -6.66
CA THR A 73 10.98 1.68 -7.71
C THR A 73 10.28 1.91 -9.04
N LYS A 74 11.02 2.35 -10.07
CA LYS A 74 10.48 2.53 -11.43
C LYS A 74 9.77 1.29 -11.98
N SER A 75 10.15 0.10 -11.54
CA SER A 75 9.67 -1.18 -12.08
C SER A 75 8.85 -2.01 -11.10
N TYR A 76 8.77 -1.62 -9.82
CA TYR A 76 8.12 -2.42 -8.79
C TYR A 76 7.16 -1.61 -7.95
N THR A 77 5.93 -2.12 -7.89
CA THR A 77 4.87 -1.65 -6.99
C THR A 77 4.65 -2.70 -5.91
N ALA A 78 4.64 -2.26 -4.66
CA ALA A 78 4.24 -3.05 -3.51
C ALA A 78 2.74 -2.92 -3.29
N TYR A 79 2.08 -4.05 -3.06
CA TYR A 79 0.66 -4.11 -2.83
C TYR A 79 0.34 -4.48 -1.39
N PHE A 80 -0.64 -3.79 -0.85
CA PHE A 80 -1.21 -4.00 0.46
C PHE A 80 -2.71 -4.16 0.29
N VAL A 81 -3.31 -5.07 1.05
CA VAL A 81 -4.75 -5.22 1.10
C VAL A 81 -5.25 -5.06 2.52
N TYR A 82 -6.32 -4.28 2.65
CA TYR A 82 -7.05 -4.03 3.87
C TYR A 82 -8.48 -4.51 3.66
N ILE A 83 -9.03 -5.15 4.69
CA ILE A 83 -10.34 -5.78 4.66
C ILE A 83 -11.23 -5.11 5.69
N PHE A 84 -12.44 -4.76 5.28
CA PHE A 84 -13.39 -3.98 6.04
C PHE A 84 -14.73 -4.71 6.14
N ASP A 85 -15.45 -4.43 7.22
CA ASP A 85 -16.86 -4.83 7.42
C ASP A 85 -17.84 -3.77 6.88
N HIS A 86 -17.34 -2.65 6.36
CA HIS A 86 -18.07 -1.56 5.74
C HIS A 86 -17.37 -1.07 4.47
N HIS A 87 -18.07 -0.29 3.64
CA HIS A 87 -17.45 0.37 2.47
C HIS A 87 -16.40 1.37 2.96
N PRO A 88 -15.11 1.22 2.58
CA PRO A 88 -14.05 2.14 3.01
C PRO A 88 -14.32 3.58 2.57
N THR A 89 -14.16 4.54 3.49
CA THR A 89 -14.33 5.97 3.22
C THR A 89 -13.00 6.68 3.01
N ILE A 90 -13.07 7.98 2.67
CA ILE A 90 -11.90 8.86 2.61
C ILE A 90 -11.21 8.94 3.98
N GLU A 91 -11.98 9.02 5.08
CA GLU A 91 -11.45 9.02 6.44
C GLU A 91 -10.69 7.72 6.75
N ASP A 92 -11.21 6.56 6.32
CA ASP A 92 -10.50 5.30 6.50
C ASP A 92 -9.16 5.30 5.74
N MET A 93 -9.16 5.78 4.49
CA MET A 93 -7.92 5.89 3.71
C MET A 93 -6.92 6.86 4.34
N ASN A 94 -7.39 7.97 4.93
CA ASN A 94 -6.53 8.89 5.67
C ASN A 94 -5.84 8.16 6.84
N LEU A 95 -6.58 7.36 7.62
CA LEU A 95 -6.02 6.57 8.72
C LEU A 95 -5.03 5.52 8.23
N LEU A 96 -5.27 4.89 7.08
CA LEU A 96 -4.33 3.93 6.50
C LEU A 96 -2.99 4.61 6.12
N VAL A 97 -3.06 5.79 5.50
CA VAL A 97 -1.87 6.51 5.02
C VAL A 97 -1.10 7.12 6.20
N GLU A 98 -1.79 7.66 7.21
CA GLU A 98 -1.16 8.09 8.47
C GLU A 98 -0.42 6.92 9.15
N GLY A 99 -1.02 5.73 9.17
CA GLY A 99 -0.34 4.54 9.70
C GLY A 99 0.90 4.12 8.90
N LEU A 100 0.93 4.38 7.58
CA LEU A 100 2.13 4.16 6.77
C LEU A 100 3.22 5.20 7.07
N GLU A 101 2.84 6.46 7.28
CA GLU A 101 3.76 7.53 7.69
C GLU A 101 4.44 7.20 9.01
N ASP A 102 3.67 6.80 10.02
CA ASP A 102 4.19 6.42 11.33
C ASP A 102 5.19 5.25 11.19
N LEU A 103 4.84 4.23 10.40
CA LEU A 103 5.73 3.10 10.16
C LEU A 103 7.02 3.52 9.44
N VAL A 104 6.94 4.44 8.48
CA VAL A 104 8.13 4.98 7.80
C VAL A 104 8.99 5.77 8.78
N ASN A 105 8.40 6.67 9.57
CA ASN A 105 9.09 7.51 10.53
C ASN A 105 9.77 6.70 11.64
N GLU A 106 9.07 5.72 12.23
CA GLU A 106 9.65 4.81 13.22
C GLU A 106 10.85 4.05 12.65
N ASN A 107 10.79 3.62 11.39
CA ASN A 107 11.91 2.92 10.77
C ASN A 107 13.06 3.87 10.40
N LEU A 108 12.79 5.14 10.04
CA LEU A 108 13.81 6.14 9.75
C LEU A 108 14.56 6.59 11.02
N GLU A 109 13.87 6.74 12.15
CA GLU A 109 14.52 7.05 13.44
C GLU A 109 15.46 5.93 13.91
N ASN A 110 15.20 4.70 13.48
CA ASN A 110 16.05 3.54 13.78
C ASN A 110 17.20 3.34 12.78
N ILE A 111 17.27 4.11 11.70
CA ILE A 111 18.37 4.05 10.73
C ILE A 111 19.43 5.09 11.10
N ASP A 112 20.57 4.62 11.60
CA ASP A 112 21.75 5.46 11.77
C ASP A 112 22.24 5.92 10.38
N PRO A 113 22.24 7.23 10.07
CA PRO A 113 22.73 7.76 8.79
C PRO A 113 24.16 7.31 8.44
N SER A 114 24.96 6.97 9.46
CA SER A 114 26.31 6.41 9.35
C SER A 114 26.35 5.06 8.62
N GLU A 115 25.30 4.25 8.74
CA GLU A 115 25.20 2.92 8.11
C GLU A 115 24.80 3.02 6.63
N LEU A 116 23.93 3.96 6.27
CA LEU A 116 23.57 4.24 4.87
C LEU A 116 24.78 4.66 4.03
N ALA A 117 25.63 5.54 4.59
CA ALA A 117 26.86 6.00 3.94
C ALA A 117 27.89 4.86 3.71
N ARG A 118 27.93 3.87 4.62
CA ARG A 118 28.82 2.70 4.48
C ARG A 118 28.37 1.74 3.37
N ASN A 119 27.07 1.63 3.13
CA ASN A 119 26.54 0.74 2.09
C ASN A 119 26.59 1.36 0.68
N MET A 120 26.49 2.68 0.55
CA MET A 120 26.68 3.37 -0.75
C MET A 120 28.12 3.33 -1.25
N ASN A 121 29.11 3.33 -0.36
CA ASN A 121 30.54 3.29 -0.73
C ASN A 121 31.09 1.90 -1.09
N LYS A 122 30.33 0.81 -0.89
CA LYS A 122 30.78 -0.56 -1.20
C LYS A 122 30.47 -1.01 -2.64
N GLY A 123 29.76 -0.20 -3.44
CA GLY A 123 29.41 -0.53 -4.84
C GLY A 123 30.41 -0.06 -5.92
N GLY A 124 31.51 0.59 -5.54
CA GLY A 124 32.38 1.33 -6.46
C GLY A 124 33.81 0.80 -6.59
N SER A 125 34.05 -0.50 -6.54
CA SER A 125 35.39 -1.06 -6.82
C SER A 125 35.30 -2.50 -7.33
N ASN A 126 35.07 -2.66 -8.64
CA ASN A 126 35.62 -3.81 -9.35
C ASN A 126 36.53 -3.26 -10.45
N SER A 127 37.81 -3.16 -10.07
CA SER A 127 38.93 -2.89 -10.94
C SER A 127 39.06 -4.03 -11.96
N ILE A 128 39.13 -3.63 -13.23
CA ILE A 128 39.56 -4.47 -14.34
C ILE A 128 41.01 -4.88 -14.07
N ASN A 129 41.28 -6.18 -14.06
CA ASN A 129 42.61 -6.74 -14.34
C ASN A 129 42.51 -7.53 -15.65
#